data_AF-A0A9X0PPJ9-F1
#
_entry.id   AF-A0A9X0PPJ9-F1
#
_cell.length_a   1.000
_cell.length_b   1.000
_cell.length_c   1.000
_cell.angle_alpha   90.00
_cell.angle_beta   90.00
_cell.angle_gamma   90.00
#
_symmetry.space_group_name_H-M   'P 1'
#
loop_
_entity.id
_entity.type
_entity.pdbx_description
1 polymer ?
#
loop_
_entity_poly.entity_id
_entity_poly.type
_entity_poly.pdbx_seq_one_letter_code
_entity_poly.pdbx_strand_id
1 'polypeptide(L)'
;MASKSAMNPRQHGNGGAFSASYNRRAWGSRSVISVIVGREALLSACQPAIASFAFDSLRQMADAVHRKCNAWRDKMKTATLPSLRVTADFREAAESVLKDGETLSSFVEDSVRREVEIRKSQADFIARGLAAREEAKKTGVYHRAEDVLAELKTMLDAKLAEDDDK
;
A
#
# COMPACT_ATOMS: atom_id res chain seq x y z
N MET A 1 -56.37 11.96 -21.71
CA MET A 1 -55.40 12.80 -22.44
C MET A 1 -54.23 13.02 -21.47
N ALA A 2 -53.23 12.16 -21.31
CA ALA A 2 -52.22 11.65 -22.25
C ALA A 2 -51.43 12.77 -22.97
N SER A 3 -50.26 13.12 -22.44
CA SER A 3 -48.96 13.24 -23.16
C SER A 3 -47.90 13.73 -22.15
N LYS A 4 -46.97 12.91 -21.63
CA LYS A 4 -45.66 12.51 -22.19
C LYS A 4 -44.80 13.67 -22.76
N SER A 5 -43.75 14.02 -22.02
CA SER A 5 -42.40 14.36 -22.51
C SER A 5 -41.50 14.59 -21.30
N ALA A 6 -40.22 14.25 -21.27
CA ALA A 6 -39.42 13.20 -21.91
C ALA A 6 -38.13 13.18 -21.08
N MET A 7 -37.62 11.99 -20.82
CA MET A 7 -36.31 11.74 -20.25
C MET A 7 -35.21 12.38 -21.12
N ASN A 8 -34.19 13.01 -20.53
CA ASN A 8 -32.83 12.75 -20.97
C ASN A 8 -31.81 12.96 -19.83
N PRO A 9 -31.09 11.90 -19.40
CA PRO A 9 -29.99 12.00 -18.46
C PRO A 9 -28.75 12.61 -19.13
N ARG A 10 -28.25 13.72 -18.58
CA ARG A 10 -26.93 14.21 -18.97
C ARG A 10 -25.83 13.33 -18.38
N GLN A 11 -25.40 12.42 -19.22
CA GLN A 11 -24.01 12.17 -19.60
C GLN A 11 -22.99 11.92 -18.48
N HIS A 12 -22.51 10.69 -18.51
CA HIS A 12 -21.27 10.19 -17.94
C HIS A 12 -20.11 11.21 -18.04
N GLY A 13 -19.54 11.55 -16.90
CA GLY A 13 -18.29 12.28 -16.80
C GLY A 13 -17.34 11.53 -15.86
N ASN A 14 -16.46 10.74 -16.46
CA ASN A 14 -15.15 10.31 -15.96
C ASN A 14 -15.05 9.88 -14.49
N GLY A 15 -15.15 8.56 -14.28
CA GLY A 15 -14.38 7.89 -13.24
C GLY A 15 -12.89 8.10 -13.54
N GLY A 16 -12.35 9.19 -13.02
CA GLY A 16 -10.91 9.42 -12.97
C GLY A 16 -10.29 8.31 -12.12
N ALA A 17 -9.77 7.30 -12.80
CA ALA A 17 -8.79 6.42 -12.23
C ALA A 17 -7.66 7.30 -11.70
N PHE A 18 -7.63 7.52 -10.38
CA PHE A 18 -6.47 8.06 -9.69
C PHE A 18 -5.41 6.95 -9.73
N SER A 19 -4.80 6.77 -10.91
CA SER A 19 -3.60 5.96 -11.07
C SER A 19 -2.51 6.69 -10.32
N ALA A 20 -2.30 6.30 -9.06
CA ALA A 20 -1.12 6.67 -8.30
C ALA A 20 0.09 5.99 -8.96
N SER A 21 0.60 6.59 -10.04
CA SER A 21 1.93 6.34 -10.55
C SER A 21 2.93 6.81 -9.49
N TYR A 22 3.25 5.93 -8.54
CA TYR A 22 4.33 6.16 -7.59
C TYR A 22 5.65 6.10 -8.36
N ASN A 23 6.16 7.28 -8.72
CA ASN A 23 7.45 7.46 -9.37
C ASN A 23 8.56 7.02 -8.42
N ARG A 24 8.97 5.77 -8.56
CA ARG A 24 10.06 5.15 -7.80
C ARG A 24 11.37 5.38 -8.55
N ARG A 25 11.86 6.62 -8.63
CA ARG A 25 13.21 6.90 -9.15
C ARG A 25 13.83 8.14 -8.52
N ALA A 26 15.08 7.97 -8.10
CA ALA A 26 16.08 8.98 -7.75
C ALA A 26 16.09 9.54 -6.32
N TRP A 27 16.44 8.72 -5.33
CA TRP A 27 17.42 9.13 -4.32
C TRP A 27 18.55 8.10 -4.31
N GLY A 28 19.58 8.43 -5.08
CA GLY A 28 20.77 7.62 -5.27
C GLY A 28 21.75 7.80 -4.11
N SER A 29 22.32 6.67 -3.68
CA SER A 29 23.53 6.58 -2.89
C SER A 29 24.71 7.30 -3.55
N ARG A 30 25.38 8.17 -2.79
CA ARG A 30 26.83 8.49 -2.77
C ARG A 30 27.03 9.55 -1.68
N SER A 31 27.38 9.14 -0.46
CA SER A 31 28.77 9.03 0.06
C SER A 31 29.33 10.36 0.57
N VAL A 32 29.48 10.53 1.89
CA VAL A 32 30.70 11.05 2.53
C VAL A 32 30.86 10.43 3.93
N ILE A 33 32.10 10.11 4.26
CA ILE A 33 32.65 9.34 5.38
C ILE A 33 33.06 10.27 6.55
N SER A 34 33.11 9.68 7.77
CA SER A 34 33.91 10.05 8.96
C SER A 34 33.29 10.94 10.04
N VAL A 35 33.14 10.42 11.27
CA VAL A 35 34.00 10.73 12.43
C VAL A 35 34.08 9.51 13.36
N ILE A 36 35.31 9.20 13.75
CA ILE A 36 35.82 8.08 14.56
C ILE A 36 35.82 8.45 16.06
N VAL A 37 36.01 7.40 16.89
CA VAL A 37 36.45 7.32 18.30
C VAL A 37 35.32 6.84 19.20
N GLY A 38 35.38 5.68 19.85
CA GLY A 38 36.45 4.70 20.05
C GLY A 38 36.14 3.96 21.34
N ARG A 39 36.20 2.62 21.35
CA ARG A 39 36.40 1.83 22.57
C ARG A 39 36.69 0.36 22.23
N GLU A 40 37.98 0.06 22.10
CA GLU A 40 38.45 -1.29 22.41
C GLU A 40 38.35 -1.50 23.92
N ALA A 41 37.74 -2.62 24.33
CA ALA A 41 38.04 -3.25 25.61
C ALA A 41 37.68 -4.74 25.51
N LEU A 42 38.74 -5.50 25.23
CA LEU A 42 38.90 -6.94 25.38
C LEU A 42 38.00 -7.57 26.45
N LEU A 43 37.10 -8.47 26.04
CA LEU A 43 36.66 -9.60 26.86
C LEU A 43 36.40 -10.82 25.97
N SER A 44 37.33 -11.76 26.08
CA SER A 44 37.07 -13.20 26.10
C SER A 44 36.61 -13.88 24.82
N ALA A 45 37.58 -14.51 24.18
CA ALA A 45 37.39 -15.62 23.27
C ALA A 45 36.60 -16.76 23.93
N CYS A 46 35.40 -17.01 23.42
CA CYS A 46 34.77 -18.34 23.42
C CYS A 46 33.82 -18.38 22.21
N GLN A 47 34.28 -18.98 21.11
CA GLN A 47 33.48 -19.17 19.90
C GLN A 47 32.09 -19.76 20.18
N PRO A 48 31.01 -19.21 19.59
CA PRO A 48 29.87 -20.00 19.15
C PRO A 48 29.85 -20.06 17.61
N ALA A 49 31.00 -20.19 16.97
CA ALA A 49 31.10 -20.25 15.50
C ALA A 49 30.69 -21.61 14.90
N ILE A 50 30.46 -22.65 15.72
CA ILE A 50 30.05 -23.98 15.24
C ILE A 50 28.51 -24.15 15.30
N ALA A 51 27.81 -23.42 16.16
CA ALA A 51 26.34 -23.52 16.27
C ALA A 51 25.58 -22.72 15.20
N SER A 52 26.19 -21.68 14.61
CA SER A 52 25.52 -20.81 13.63
C SER A 52 25.52 -21.39 12.21
N PHE A 53 26.57 -22.12 11.81
CA PHE A 53 26.68 -22.67 10.45
C PHE A 53 25.64 -23.76 10.14
N ALA A 54 25.28 -24.58 11.11
CA ALA A 54 24.24 -25.61 10.92
C ALA A 54 22.83 -25.01 10.85
N PHE A 55 22.57 -23.94 11.61
CA PHE A 55 21.26 -23.29 11.66
C PHE A 55 21.00 -22.43 10.40
N ASP A 56 22.02 -21.73 9.89
CA ASP A 56 21.92 -20.99 8.64
C ASP A 56 21.83 -21.91 7.42
N SER A 57 22.48 -23.08 7.44
CA SER A 57 22.37 -24.07 6.35
C SER A 57 20.97 -24.71 6.29
N LEU A 58 20.37 -25.00 7.46
CA LEU A 58 18.98 -25.48 7.53
C LEU A 58 17.97 -24.39 7.15
N ARG A 59 18.22 -23.13 7.53
CA ARG A 59 17.39 -21.98 7.13
C ARG A 59 17.49 -21.69 5.63
N GLN A 60 18.69 -21.74 5.06
CA GLN A 60 18.91 -21.62 3.61
C GLN A 60 18.27 -22.77 2.84
N MET A 61 18.29 -24.00 3.36
CA MET A 61 17.57 -25.13 2.75
C MET A 61 16.06 -24.96 2.86
N ALA A 62 15.51 -24.52 4.00
CA ALA A 62 14.10 -24.22 4.14
C ALA A 62 13.64 -23.12 3.17
N ASP A 63 14.42 -22.03 3.04
CA ASP A 63 14.15 -20.93 2.11
C ASP A 63 14.33 -21.34 0.64
N ALA A 64 15.24 -22.28 0.33
CA ALA A 64 15.43 -22.84 -1.01
C ALA A 64 14.29 -23.81 -1.40
N VAL A 65 13.82 -24.63 -0.47
CA VAL A 65 12.64 -25.50 -0.67
C VAL A 65 11.38 -24.65 -0.85
N HIS A 66 11.21 -23.59 -0.05
CA HIS A 66 10.09 -22.65 -0.18
C HIS A 66 10.11 -21.91 -1.52
N ARG A 67 11.29 -21.46 -1.99
CA ARG A 67 11.43 -20.79 -3.31
C ARG A 67 11.19 -21.71 -4.50
N LYS A 68 11.65 -22.98 -4.46
CA LYS A 68 11.40 -23.96 -5.54
C LYS A 68 9.93 -24.37 -5.65
N CYS A 69 9.21 -24.48 -4.52
CA CYS A 69 7.78 -24.81 -4.53
C CYS A 69 6.90 -23.66 -5.06
N ASN A 70 7.34 -22.40 -4.93
CA ASN A 70 6.58 -21.24 -5.40
C ASN A 70 6.79 -21.00 -6.91
N ALA A 71 7.96 -21.31 -7.46
CA ALA A 71 8.24 -21.17 -8.89
C ALA A 71 7.45 -22.13 -9.79
N TRP A 72 7.05 -23.31 -9.28
CA TRP A 72 6.14 -24.23 -10.00
C TRP A 72 4.66 -23.82 -9.91
N ARG A 73 4.31 -22.85 -9.06
CA ARG A 73 2.94 -22.37 -8.85
C ARG A 73 2.52 -21.30 -9.87
N ASP A 74 3.47 -20.63 -10.52
CA ASP A 74 3.19 -19.56 -11.48
C ASP A 74 2.68 -20.06 -12.86
N LYS A 75 2.62 -21.37 -13.06
CA LYS A 75 1.90 -22.01 -14.19
C LYS A 75 0.61 -22.72 -13.77
N MET A 76 0.16 -22.54 -12.53
CA MET A 76 -1.01 -23.22 -11.98
C MET A 76 -2.25 -22.33 -12.13
N LYS A 77 -3.39 -23.00 -12.31
CA LYS A 77 -4.75 -22.44 -12.36
C LYS A 77 -4.89 -21.26 -11.39
N THR A 78 -5.52 -20.18 -11.88
CA THR A 78 -5.87 -19.01 -11.07
C THR A 78 -6.46 -19.46 -9.73
N ALA A 79 -5.89 -18.99 -8.62
CA ALA A 79 -6.36 -19.35 -7.30
C ALA A 79 -7.82 -18.92 -7.13
N THR A 80 -8.68 -19.84 -6.70
CA THR A 80 -10.10 -19.54 -6.44
C THR A 80 -10.26 -19.03 -5.02
N LEU A 81 -11.09 -17.99 -4.84
CA LEU A 81 -11.54 -17.61 -3.50
C LEU A 81 -12.32 -18.78 -2.86
N PRO A 82 -12.16 -19.02 -1.55
CA PRO A 82 -12.89 -20.09 -0.88
C PRO A 82 -14.40 -19.89 -1.02
N SER A 83 -15.16 -20.99 -1.08
CA SER A 83 -16.62 -20.92 -1.09
C SER A 83 -17.13 -20.39 0.25
N LEU A 84 -17.66 -19.16 0.24
CA LEU A 84 -18.22 -18.50 1.42
C LEU A 84 -19.74 -18.69 1.45
N ARG A 85 -20.27 -19.14 2.58
CA ARG A 85 -21.72 -19.13 2.83
C ARG A 85 -22.15 -17.72 3.26
N VAL A 86 -23.15 -17.19 2.58
CA VAL A 86 -23.75 -15.88 2.87
C VAL A 86 -25.25 -16.04 3.11
N THR A 87 -25.87 -15.09 3.80
CA THR A 87 -27.32 -15.04 3.96
C THR A 87 -28.00 -14.72 2.63
N ALA A 88 -29.26 -15.14 2.47
CA ALA A 88 -30.03 -14.85 1.26
C ALA A 88 -30.18 -13.34 1.03
N ASP A 89 -30.55 -12.60 2.08
CA ASP A 89 -30.74 -11.15 2.02
C ASP A 89 -29.46 -10.41 1.60
N PHE A 90 -28.28 -10.84 2.08
CA PHE A 90 -27.01 -10.23 1.68
C PHE A 90 -26.69 -10.51 0.21
N ARG A 91 -27.01 -11.71 -0.27
CA ARG A 91 -26.80 -12.07 -1.67
C ARG A 91 -27.71 -11.25 -2.58
N GLU A 92 -28.98 -11.11 -2.23
CA GLU A 92 -29.95 -10.29 -2.99
C GLU A 92 -29.50 -8.83 -3.03
N ALA A 93 -29.08 -8.27 -1.89
CA ALA A 93 -28.53 -6.93 -1.83
C ALA A 93 -27.29 -6.77 -2.74
N ALA A 94 -26.38 -7.74 -2.77
CA ALA A 94 -25.22 -7.72 -3.64
C ALA A 94 -25.58 -7.85 -5.13
N GLU A 95 -26.58 -8.64 -5.47
CA GLU A 95 -27.07 -8.78 -6.86
C GLU A 95 -27.80 -7.52 -7.33
N SER A 96 -28.48 -6.79 -6.43
CA SER A 96 -29.23 -5.57 -6.76
C SER A 96 -28.36 -4.38 -7.20
N VAL A 97 -27.07 -4.37 -6.85
CA VAL A 97 -26.14 -3.28 -7.15
C VAL A 97 -25.26 -3.54 -8.37
N LEU A 98 -25.42 -4.70 -9.03
CA LEU A 98 -24.64 -5.06 -10.21
C LEU A 98 -24.99 -4.15 -11.40
N LYS A 99 -23.97 -3.83 -12.20
CA LYS A 99 -24.15 -3.11 -13.47
C LYS A 99 -24.52 -4.07 -14.61
N ASP A 100 -25.00 -3.53 -15.71
CA ASP A 100 -25.31 -4.31 -16.91
C ASP A 100 -24.09 -5.11 -17.40
N GLY A 101 -24.24 -6.43 -17.47
CA GLY A 101 -23.18 -7.35 -17.90
C GLY A 101 -22.13 -7.69 -16.84
N GLU A 102 -22.27 -7.19 -15.61
CA GLU A 102 -21.39 -7.53 -14.48
C GLU A 102 -21.84 -8.83 -13.81
N THR A 103 -20.87 -9.62 -13.32
CA THR A 103 -21.15 -10.85 -12.58
C THR A 103 -20.88 -10.66 -11.09
N LEU A 104 -21.59 -11.41 -10.24
CA LEU A 104 -21.32 -11.38 -8.80
C LEU A 104 -19.86 -11.76 -8.47
N SER A 105 -19.26 -12.68 -9.24
CA SER A 105 -17.87 -13.07 -9.05
C SER A 105 -16.88 -11.94 -9.36
N SER A 106 -17.07 -11.20 -10.46
CA SER A 106 -16.21 -10.06 -10.81
C SER A 106 -16.36 -8.93 -9.79
N PHE A 107 -17.60 -8.64 -9.37
CA PHE A 107 -17.88 -7.64 -8.34
C PHE A 107 -17.18 -7.96 -7.00
N VAL A 108 -17.22 -9.22 -6.57
CA VAL A 108 -16.55 -9.67 -5.33
C VAL A 108 -15.03 -9.62 -5.48
N GLU A 109 -14.48 -10.02 -6.62
CA GLU A 109 -13.04 -9.92 -6.88
C GLU A 109 -12.54 -8.48 -6.74
N ASP A 110 -13.21 -7.54 -7.43
CA ASP A 110 -12.84 -6.13 -7.42
C ASP A 110 -12.97 -5.52 -6.03
N SER A 111 -14.04 -5.88 -5.30
CA SER A 111 -14.26 -5.44 -3.93
C SER A 111 -13.15 -5.91 -2.99
N VAL A 112 -12.76 -7.20 -3.07
CA VAL A 112 -11.68 -7.76 -2.25
C VAL A 112 -10.34 -7.15 -2.63
N ARG A 113 -10.07 -6.94 -3.91
CA ARG A 113 -8.85 -6.29 -4.40
C ARG A 113 -8.71 -4.88 -3.82
N ARG A 114 -9.78 -4.07 -3.91
CA ARG A 114 -9.83 -2.73 -3.32
C ARG A 114 -9.61 -2.76 -1.81
N GLU A 115 -10.24 -3.68 -1.10
CA GLU A 115 -10.10 -3.80 0.35
C GLU A 115 -8.67 -4.18 0.77
N VAL A 116 -8.00 -5.04 -0.01
CA VAL A 116 -6.57 -5.36 0.20
C VAL A 116 -5.69 -4.11 0.05
N GLU A 117 -5.94 -3.28 -0.97
CA GLU A 117 -5.20 -2.04 -1.19
C GLU A 117 -5.42 -1.05 -0.05
N ILE A 118 -6.67 -0.88 0.39
CA ILE A 118 -7.02 -0.02 1.52
C ILE A 118 -6.27 -0.50 2.77
N ARG A 119 -6.32 -1.78 3.12
CA ARG A 119 -5.67 -2.31 4.32
C ARG A 119 -4.15 -2.17 4.28
N LYS A 120 -3.53 -2.36 3.11
CA LYS A 120 -2.10 -2.10 2.92
C LYS A 120 -1.76 -0.63 3.15
N SER A 121 -2.53 0.27 2.53
CA SER A 121 -2.31 1.72 2.68
C SER A 121 -2.48 2.19 4.12
N GLN A 122 -3.44 1.62 4.86
CA GLN A 122 -3.67 1.90 6.27
C GLN A 122 -2.50 1.40 7.13
N ALA A 123 -2.04 0.17 6.89
CA ALA A 123 -0.89 -0.38 7.59
C ALA A 123 0.37 0.48 7.35
N ASP A 124 0.60 0.89 6.10
CA ASP A 124 1.73 1.74 5.73
C ASP A 124 1.62 3.15 6.34
N PHE A 125 0.41 3.71 6.43
CA PHE A 125 0.17 4.99 7.08
C PHE A 125 0.47 4.92 8.58
N ILE A 126 -0.01 3.87 9.26
CA ILE A 126 0.27 3.64 10.68
C ILE A 126 1.77 3.45 10.92
N ALA A 127 2.42 2.62 10.11
CA ALA A 127 3.86 2.37 10.21
C ALA A 127 4.66 3.67 10.05
N ARG A 128 4.34 4.48 9.03
CA ARG A 128 4.99 5.79 8.82
C ARG A 128 4.72 6.77 9.95
N GLY A 129 3.48 6.84 10.46
CA GLY A 129 3.11 7.73 11.56
C GLY A 129 3.83 7.38 12.86
N LEU A 130 3.97 6.09 13.18
CA LEU A 130 4.72 5.64 14.35
C LEU A 130 6.21 5.95 14.20
N ALA A 131 6.80 5.70 13.03
CA ALA A 131 8.20 6.03 12.76
C ALA A 131 8.46 7.54 12.88
N ALA A 132 7.60 8.37 12.29
CA ALA A 132 7.69 9.83 12.38
C ALA A 132 7.56 10.33 13.82
N ARG A 133 6.66 9.75 14.61
CA ARG A 133 6.51 10.07 16.04
C ARG A 133 7.78 9.75 16.83
N GLU A 134 8.39 8.58 16.61
CA GLU A 134 9.63 8.23 17.30
C GLU A 134 10.79 9.13 16.86
N GLU A 135 10.83 9.57 15.60
CA GLU A 135 11.84 10.52 15.12
C GLU A 135 11.67 11.92 15.72
N ALA A 136 10.44 12.44 15.78
CA ALA A 136 10.15 13.72 16.42
C ALA A 136 10.53 13.72 17.91
N LYS A 137 10.33 12.59 18.61
CA LYS A 137 10.80 12.43 19.99
C LYS A 137 12.33 12.47 20.12
N LYS A 138 13.07 11.85 19.19
CA LYS A 138 14.54 11.83 19.21
C LYS A 138 15.15 13.19 18.89
N THR A 139 14.59 13.88 17.90
CA THR A 139 15.12 15.15 17.39
C THR A 139 14.58 16.37 18.14
N GLY A 140 13.41 16.26 18.76
CA GLY A 140 12.72 17.37 19.39
C GLY A 140 12.05 18.34 18.41
N VAL A 141 12.03 18.01 17.11
CA VAL A 141 11.44 18.86 16.08
C VAL A 141 9.93 18.63 16.01
N TYR A 142 9.17 19.69 16.27
CA TYR A 142 7.71 19.72 16.16
C TYR A 142 7.29 20.97 15.39
N HIS A 143 6.26 20.84 14.57
CA HIS A 143 5.67 21.95 13.83
C HIS A 143 4.30 22.27 14.40
N ARG A 144 3.94 23.55 14.47
CA ARG A 144 2.59 23.94 14.85
C ARG A 144 1.63 23.65 13.71
N ALA A 145 0.39 23.33 14.05
CA ALA A 145 -0.64 23.03 13.06
C ALA A 145 -0.88 24.23 12.13
N GLU A 146 -0.86 25.45 12.68
CA GLU A 146 -1.09 26.68 11.92
C GLU A 146 -0.03 26.89 10.82
N ASP A 147 1.24 26.62 11.14
CA ASP A 147 2.36 26.81 10.21
C ASP A 147 2.24 25.83 9.02
N VAL A 148 1.97 24.55 9.32
CA VAL A 148 1.79 23.50 8.30
C VAL A 148 0.58 23.79 7.41
N LEU A 149 -0.55 24.21 8.00
CA LEU A 149 -1.76 24.53 7.23
C LEU A 149 -1.57 25.77 6.36
N ALA A 150 -0.84 26.79 6.84
CA ALA A 150 -0.52 27.98 6.05
C ALA A 150 0.37 27.64 4.84
N GLU A 151 1.38 26.80 5.03
CA GLU A 151 2.25 26.33 3.94
C GLU A 151 1.45 25.54 2.89
N LEU A 152 0.64 24.57 3.32
CA LEU A 152 -0.20 23.78 2.41
C LEU A 152 -1.20 24.64 1.64
N LYS A 153 -1.79 25.65 2.28
CA LYS A 153 -2.69 26.59 1.61
C LYS A 153 -1.94 27.40 0.55
N THR A 154 -0.74 27.87 0.86
CA THR A 154 0.10 28.61 -0.10
C THR A 154 0.43 27.76 -1.32
N MET A 155 0.77 26.48 -1.12
CA MET A 155 1.03 25.54 -2.21
C MET A 155 -0.21 25.29 -3.07
N LEU A 156 -1.39 25.20 -2.44
CA LEU A 156 -2.66 25.00 -3.14
C LEU A 156 -3.04 26.24 -3.96
N ASP A 157 -2.96 27.44 -3.38
CA ASP A 157 -3.27 28.70 -4.05
C ASP A 157 -2.36 28.92 -5.27
N ALA A 158 -1.07 28.59 -5.14
CA ALA A 158 -0.13 28.64 -6.27
C ALA A 158 -0.51 27.68 -7.40
N LYS A 159 -0.98 26.47 -7.08
CA LYS A 159 -1.42 25.50 -8.09
C LYS A 159 -2.69 25.93 -8.81
N LEU A 160 -3.63 26.54 -8.09
CA LEU A 160 -4.85 27.09 -8.69
C LEU A 160 -4.53 28.23 -9.66
N ALA A 161 -3.62 29.14 -9.28
CA ALA A 161 -3.19 30.23 -10.17
C ALA A 161 -2.54 29.73 -11.47
N GLU A 162 -1.78 28.62 -11.44
CA GLU A 162 -1.19 27.99 -12.64
C GLU A 162 -2.22 27.36 -13.58
N ASP A 163 -3.41 27.02 -13.09
CA ASP A 163 -4.48 26.40 -13.89
C ASP A 163 -5.43 27.46 -14.48
N ASP A 164 -5.56 28.62 -13.84
CA ASP A 164 -6.31 29.76 -14.37
C ASP A 164 -5.63 30.43 -15.58
N ASP A 165 -4.32 30.21 -15.76
CA ASP A 165 -3.52 30.73 -16.88
C ASP A 165 -3.49 29.80 -18.13
N LYS A 166 -4.12 28.62 -18.10
CA LYS A 166 -4.14 27.64 -19.21
C LYS A 166 -5.49 27.52 -19.90
#